data_AF-A0A7J8F8Z9-F1
#
_entry.id   AF-A0A7J8F8Z9-F1
#
_cell.length_a   1.000
_cell.length_b   1.000
_cell.length_c   1.000
_cell.angle_alpha   90.00
_cell.angle_beta   90.00
_cell.angle_gamma   90.00
#
_symmetry.space_group_name_H-M   'P 1'
#
loop_
_entity.id
_entity.type
_entity.pdbx_description
1 polymer ?
#
loop_
_entity_poly.entity_id
_entity_poly.type
_entity_poly.pdbx_seq_one_letter_code
_entity_poly.pdbx_strand_id
1 'polypeptide(L)'
;MIYVPFSTSDLYNWKQQNPPFSEQPQALISLLESVFRTHQPTWDDCQQILQTLFTSEERERIRAEAIKAVVGDDAGPEGLDDELPQRPPEWDPNTGEGMQRLRTYHRNLLRGLRGAAKKPTNLAKVAATMQGKDESPTAFLERLLEAYRTYTPLDPDADGNRRMVNMAFVSQSTPDIRKKLQKLEGFEVGGRRLGGSGLGKTN
;
A
#
# COMPACT_ATOMS: atom_id res chain seq x y z
N MET A 1 -28.34 -19.70 -12.71
CA MET A 1 -28.61 -18.27 -12.42
C MET A 1 -28.51 -17.55 -13.75
N ILE A 2 -29.47 -16.68 -14.11
CA ILE A 2 -29.39 -15.95 -15.38
C ILE A 2 -28.46 -14.75 -15.15
N TYR A 3 -27.42 -14.63 -15.97
CA TYR A 3 -26.49 -13.51 -15.93
C TYR A 3 -27.17 -12.22 -16.45
N VAL A 4 -26.93 -11.11 -15.76
CA VAL A 4 -27.45 -9.78 -16.09
C VAL A 4 -26.28 -8.79 -16.07
N PRO A 5 -25.98 -8.10 -17.19
CA PRO A 5 -24.91 -7.11 -17.25
C PRO A 5 -25.29 -5.83 -16.50
N PHE A 6 -24.29 -5.04 -16.11
CA PHE A 6 -24.53 -3.71 -15.55
C PHE A 6 -25.06 -2.76 -16.62
N SER A 7 -25.95 -1.84 -16.22
CA SER A 7 -26.32 -0.74 -17.09
C SER A 7 -25.22 0.32 -17.12
N THR A 8 -25.17 1.11 -18.19
CA THR A 8 -24.30 2.29 -18.26
C THR A 8 -24.59 3.26 -17.12
N SER A 9 -25.87 3.42 -16.74
CA SER A 9 -26.28 4.24 -15.60
C SER A 9 -25.65 3.77 -14.29
N ASP A 10 -25.58 2.47 -14.03
CA ASP A 10 -24.94 1.92 -12.82
C ASP A 10 -23.46 2.34 -12.75
N LEU A 11 -22.73 2.15 -13.85
CA LEU A 11 -21.31 2.47 -13.95
C LEU A 11 -21.04 3.97 -13.75
N TYR A 12 -21.85 4.84 -14.37
CA TYR A 12 -21.70 6.29 -14.21
C TYR A 12 -22.13 6.77 -12.83
N ASN A 13 -23.17 6.18 -12.23
CA ASN A 13 -23.59 6.50 -10.87
C ASN A 13 -22.49 6.16 -9.86
N TRP A 14 -21.87 4.98 -9.97
CA TRP A 14 -20.74 4.61 -9.14
C TRP A 14 -19.56 5.55 -9.30
N LYS A 15 -19.25 5.94 -10.54
CA LYS A 15 -18.18 6.91 -10.81
C LYS A 15 -18.43 8.28 -10.17
N GLN A 16 -19.68 8.76 -10.20
CA GLN A 16 -20.04 10.07 -9.66
C GLN A 16 -20.13 10.09 -8.12
N GLN A 17 -20.52 8.97 -7.51
CA GLN A 17 -20.69 8.87 -6.06
C GLN A 17 -19.39 8.60 -5.29
N ASN A 18 -18.32 8.23 -5.99
CA ASN A 18 -17.04 7.90 -5.37
C ASN A 18 -15.96 8.89 -5.81
N PRO A 19 -15.07 9.31 -4.89
CA PRO A 19 -13.90 10.11 -5.27
C PRO A 19 -12.91 9.31 -6.14
N PRO A 20 -11.97 9.99 -6.80
CA PRO A 20 -10.91 9.33 -7.57
C PRO A 20 -10.14 8.31 -6.72
N PHE A 21 -9.70 7.22 -7.35
CA PHE A 21 -8.97 6.14 -6.66
C PHE A 21 -7.66 6.63 -6.03
N SER A 22 -6.97 7.58 -6.66
CA SER A 22 -5.78 8.22 -6.11
C SER A 22 -6.02 9.03 -4.83
N GLU A 23 -7.23 9.53 -4.60
CA GLU A 23 -7.59 10.34 -3.43
C GLU A 23 -8.09 9.48 -2.27
N GLN A 24 -9.05 8.59 -2.53
CA GLN A 24 -9.63 7.72 -1.51
C GLN A 24 -9.85 6.30 -2.05
N PRO A 25 -8.77 5.51 -2.19
CA PRO A 25 -8.84 4.19 -2.84
C PRO A 25 -9.78 3.21 -2.14
N GLN A 26 -9.97 3.36 -0.82
CA GLN A 26 -10.83 2.48 -0.04
C GLN A 26 -12.30 2.54 -0.46
N ALA A 27 -12.80 3.71 -0.90
CA ALA A 27 -14.19 3.85 -1.34
C ALA A 27 -14.50 2.91 -2.53
N LEU A 28 -13.64 2.94 -3.56
CA LEU A 28 -13.76 2.09 -4.73
C LEU A 28 -13.43 0.62 -4.44
N ILE A 29 -12.51 0.33 -3.51
CA ILE A 29 -12.25 -1.06 -3.08
C ILE A 29 -13.49 -1.67 -2.43
N SER A 30 -14.10 -0.97 -1.47
CA SER A 30 -15.31 -1.45 -0.79
C SER A 30 -16.49 -1.61 -1.74
N LEU A 31 -16.64 -0.69 -2.70
CA LEU A 31 -17.63 -0.82 -3.78
C LEU A 31 -17.41 -2.12 -4.57
N LEU A 32 -16.20 -2.34 -5.07
CA LEU A 32 -15.91 -3.51 -5.91
C LEU A 32 -15.98 -4.84 -5.15
N GLU A 33 -15.61 -4.84 -3.86
CA GLU A 33 -15.86 -6.00 -2.98
C GLU A 33 -17.34 -6.36 -2.90
N SER A 34 -18.21 -5.36 -2.77
CA SER A 34 -19.67 -5.55 -2.75
C SER A 34 -20.18 -6.04 -4.10
N VAL A 35 -19.78 -5.38 -5.20
CA VAL A 35 -20.20 -5.73 -6.57
C VAL A 35 -19.78 -7.16 -6.92
N PHE A 36 -18.52 -7.54 -6.67
CA PHE A 36 -18.02 -8.88 -6.98
C PHE A 36 -18.74 -9.97 -6.19
N ARG A 37 -19.10 -9.69 -4.94
CA ARG A 37 -19.85 -10.62 -4.10
C ARG A 37 -21.30 -10.80 -4.57
N THR A 38 -21.96 -9.70 -4.93
CA THR A 38 -23.41 -9.68 -5.16
C THR A 38 -23.80 -9.99 -6.60
N HIS A 39 -23.00 -9.54 -7.56
CA HIS A 39 -23.32 -9.63 -8.99
C HIS A 39 -22.46 -10.63 -9.75
N GLN A 40 -21.33 -11.08 -9.18
CA GLN A 40 -20.38 -12.02 -9.81
C GLN A 40 -20.10 -11.68 -11.29
N PRO A 41 -19.56 -10.48 -11.57
CA PRO A 41 -19.39 -9.99 -12.93
C PRO A 41 -18.48 -10.88 -13.76
N THR A 42 -18.75 -10.95 -15.06
CA THR A 42 -17.89 -11.63 -16.04
C THR A 42 -16.55 -10.89 -16.21
N TRP A 43 -15.65 -11.49 -16.99
CA TRP A 43 -14.40 -10.81 -17.36
C TRP A 43 -14.67 -9.47 -18.09
N ASP A 44 -15.62 -9.44 -19.03
CA ASP A 44 -15.97 -8.24 -19.78
C ASP A 44 -16.55 -7.14 -18.90
N ASP A 45 -17.42 -7.50 -17.95
CA ASP A 45 -17.94 -6.55 -16.95
C ASP A 45 -16.80 -5.94 -16.12
N CYS A 46 -15.84 -6.76 -15.71
CA CYS A 46 -14.68 -6.28 -14.95
C CYS A 46 -13.86 -5.30 -15.79
N GLN A 47 -13.68 -5.56 -17.09
CA GLN A 47 -13.01 -4.60 -17.98
C GLN A 47 -13.78 -3.29 -18.09
N GLN A 48 -15.10 -3.32 -18.23
CA GLN A 48 -15.94 -2.12 -18.29
C GLN A 48 -15.90 -1.31 -17.00
N ILE A 49 -15.98 -1.99 -15.85
CA ILE A 49 -15.82 -1.37 -14.52
C ILE A 49 -14.46 -0.70 -14.42
N LEU A 50 -13.38 -1.43 -14.75
CA LEU A 50 -12.02 -0.91 -14.65
C LEU A 50 -11.81 0.31 -15.55
N GLN A 51 -12.30 0.25 -16.81
CA GLN A 51 -12.22 1.35 -17.77
C GLN A 51 -13.03 2.58 -17.34
N THR A 52 -14.16 2.37 -16.66
CA THR A 52 -15.03 3.48 -16.26
C THR A 52 -14.53 4.18 -15.00
N LEU A 53 -14.13 3.41 -13.99
CA LEU A 53 -13.83 3.92 -12.65
C LEU A 53 -12.38 4.39 -12.48
N PHE A 54 -11.44 3.91 -13.30
CA PHE A 54 -10.02 4.15 -13.11
C PHE A 54 -9.37 4.75 -14.35
N THR A 55 -8.36 5.60 -14.13
CA THR A 55 -7.48 6.10 -15.19
C THR A 55 -6.62 4.97 -15.79
N SER A 56 -5.98 5.21 -16.93
CA SER A 56 -5.01 4.26 -17.50
C SER A 56 -3.87 3.93 -16.52
N GLU A 57 -3.30 4.96 -15.88
CA GLU A 57 -2.18 4.80 -14.93
C GLU A 57 -2.58 4.00 -13.67
N GLU A 58 -3.80 4.20 -13.17
CA GLU A 58 -4.32 3.41 -12.05
C GLU A 58 -4.53 1.95 -12.46
N ARG A 59 -5.09 1.70 -13.65
CA ARG A 59 -5.27 0.33 -14.17
C ARG A 59 -3.95 -0.41 -14.36
N GLU A 60 -2.93 0.26 -14.88
CA GLU A 60 -1.59 -0.32 -15.00
C GLU A 60 -1.00 -0.69 -13.65
N ARG A 61 -1.12 0.19 -12.64
CA ARG A 61 -0.69 -0.09 -11.26
C ARG A 61 -1.45 -1.24 -10.62
N ILE A 62 -2.79 -1.24 -10.74
CA ILE A 62 -3.65 -2.33 -10.23
C ILE A 62 -3.22 -3.66 -10.84
N ARG A 63 -2.96 -3.68 -12.14
CA ARG A 63 -2.52 -4.89 -12.84
C ARG A 63 -1.14 -5.34 -12.37
N ALA A 64 -0.16 -4.45 -12.28
CA ALA A 64 1.18 -4.79 -11.81
C ALA A 64 1.15 -5.41 -10.40
N GLU A 65 0.35 -4.83 -9.50
CA GLU A 65 0.17 -5.34 -8.14
C GLU A 65 -0.61 -6.66 -8.09
N ALA A 66 -1.58 -6.87 -9.00
CA ALA A 66 -2.27 -8.14 -9.13
C ALA A 66 -1.31 -9.25 -9.59
N ILE A 67 -0.47 -8.97 -10.60
CA ILE A 67 0.55 -9.90 -11.10
C ILE A 67 1.51 -10.28 -9.96
N LYS A 68 2.02 -9.28 -9.22
CA LYS A 68 2.88 -9.52 -8.06
C LYS A 68 2.22 -10.42 -7.02
N ALA A 69 0.92 -10.24 -6.78
CA ALA A 69 0.18 -11.04 -5.81
C ALA A 69 -0.12 -12.47 -6.26
N VAL A 70 -0.13 -12.74 -7.58
CA VAL A 70 -0.34 -14.08 -8.16
C VAL A 70 0.98 -14.85 -8.21
N VAL A 71 2.02 -14.22 -8.73
CA VAL A 71 3.34 -14.81 -8.92
C VAL A 71 4.11 -14.94 -7.60
N GLY A 72 3.74 -14.15 -6.58
CA GLY A 72 4.56 -14.04 -5.37
C GLY A 72 5.92 -13.38 -5.68
N ASP A 73 6.78 -13.26 -4.67
CA ASP A 73 8.10 -12.64 -4.85
C ASP A 73 9.11 -13.59 -5.55
N ASP A 74 8.78 -14.89 -5.74
CA ASP A 74 9.73 -15.94 -6.19
C ASP A 74 9.18 -16.98 -7.20
N ALA A 75 7.91 -16.95 -7.65
CA ALA A 75 7.42 -17.91 -8.65
C ALA A 75 7.63 -17.42 -10.09
N GLY A 76 7.71 -18.34 -11.05
CA GLY A 76 7.78 -18.03 -12.47
C GLY A 76 6.42 -17.61 -13.06
N PRO A 77 6.37 -17.17 -14.33
CA PRO A 77 5.15 -16.69 -15.00
C PRO A 77 4.12 -17.79 -15.35
N GLU A 78 4.32 -19.03 -14.88
CA GLU A 78 3.44 -20.15 -15.16
C GLU A 78 2.05 -19.90 -14.52
N GLY A 79 1.00 -19.95 -15.33
CA GLY A 79 -0.38 -19.75 -14.87
C GLY A 79 -0.86 -18.30 -14.77
N LEU A 80 -0.05 -17.30 -15.14
CA LEU A 80 -0.48 -15.90 -15.06
C LEU A 80 -1.66 -15.58 -16.00
N ASP A 81 -1.64 -16.12 -17.23
CA ASP A 81 -2.73 -15.90 -18.19
C ASP A 81 -4.02 -16.63 -17.77
N ASP A 82 -3.88 -17.72 -17.02
CA ASP A 82 -4.98 -18.48 -16.42
C ASP A 82 -5.68 -17.73 -15.26
N GLU A 83 -4.93 -16.88 -14.54
CA GLU A 83 -5.41 -16.18 -13.35
C GLU A 83 -5.73 -14.69 -13.58
N LEU A 84 -5.04 -14.04 -14.52
CA LEU A 84 -5.19 -12.63 -14.88
C LEU A 84 -5.13 -12.46 -16.42
N PRO A 85 -6.05 -13.08 -17.17
CA PRO A 85 -6.04 -13.04 -18.63
C PRO A 85 -6.18 -11.62 -19.16
N GLN A 86 -5.39 -11.29 -20.19
CA GLN A 86 -5.48 -10.01 -20.91
C GLN A 86 -6.52 -10.02 -22.03
N ARG A 87 -6.87 -11.21 -22.51
CA ARG A 87 -7.87 -11.43 -23.55
C ARG A 87 -9.11 -12.07 -22.92
N PRO A 88 -10.29 -11.92 -23.52
CA PRO A 88 -11.49 -12.57 -23.04
C PRO A 88 -11.26 -14.08 -22.85
N PRO A 89 -11.39 -14.63 -21.64
CA PRO A 89 -11.29 -16.07 -21.41
C PRO A 89 -12.63 -16.76 -21.71
N GLU A 90 -12.58 -18.05 -22.05
CA GLU A 90 -13.79 -18.87 -22.31
C GLU A 90 -14.49 -19.35 -21.03
N TRP A 91 -14.46 -18.56 -19.95
CA TRP A 91 -15.08 -18.93 -18.68
C TRP A 91 -16.59 -18.82 -18.76
N ASP A 92 -17.30 -19.95 -18.79
CA ASP A 92 -18.76 -19.96 -18.76
C ASP A 92 -19.27 -19.70 -17.32
N PRO A 93 -19.92 -18.55 -17.04
CA PRO A 93 -20.43 -18.22 -15.71
C PRO A 93 -21.54 -19.17 -15.23
N ASN A 94 -22.11 -20.00 -16.11
CA ASN A 94 -23.13 -20.97 -15.76
C ASN A 94 -22.57 -22.32 -15.30
N THR A 95 -21.24 -22.53 -15.40
CA THR A 95 -20.57 -23.77 -14.98
C THR A 95 -19.87 -23.59 -13.63
N GLY A 96 -19.71 -24.70 -12.89
CA GLY A 96 -18.95 -24.69 -11.63
C GLY A 96 -17.49 -24.25 -11.82
N GLU A 97 -16.87 -24.69 -12.91
CA GLU A 97 -15.49 -24.34 -13.24
C GLU A 97 -15.35 -22.86 -13.61
N GLY A 98 -16.19 -22.35 -14.51
CA GLY A 98 -16.15 -20.93 -14.90
C GLY A 98 -16.43 -19.99 -13.73
N MET A 99 -17.37 -20.33 -12.84
CA MET A 99 -17.58 -19.58 -11.60
C MET A 99 -16.34 -19.58 -10.70
N GLN A 100 -15.64 -20.71 -10.59
CA GLN A 100 -14.43 -20.81 -9.77
C GLN A 100 -13.28 -19.98 -10.35
N ARG A 101 -13.13 -19.96 -11.68
CA ARG A 101 -12.18 -19.09 -12.38
C ARG A 101 -12.51 -17.62 -12.16
N LEU A 102 -13.78 -17.21 -12.32
CA LEU A 102 -14.24 -15.84 -12.05
C LEU A 102 -13.96 -15.39 -10.61
N ARG A 103 -14.26 -16.23 -9.61
CA ARG A 103 -13.97 -15.92 -8.20
C ARG A 103 -12.48 -15.73 -7.94
N THR A 104 -11.64 -16.53 -8.59
CA THR A 104 -10.18 -16.39 -8.51
C THR A 104 -9.72 -15.09 -9.14
N TYR A 105 -10.24 -14.76 -10.32
CA TYR A 105 -9.99 -13.50 -11.00
C TYR A 105 -10.40 -12.28 -10.16
N HIS A 106 -11.62 -12.28 -9.59
CA HIS A 106 -12.09 -11.20 -8.70
C HIS A 106 -11.18 -11.03 -7.48
N ARG A 107 -10.75 -12.14 -6.86
CA ARG A 107 -9.82 -12.11 -5.72
C ARG A 107 -8.48 -11.49 -6.12
N ASN A 108 -7.96 -11.81 -7.30
CA ASN A 108 -6.70 -11.28 -7.79
C ASN A 108 -6.80 -9.80 -8.18
N LEU A 109 -7.92 -9.37 -8.77
CA LEU A 109 -8.22 -7.95 -9.00
C LEU A 109 -8.28 -7.17 -7.68
N LEU A 110 -8.96 -7.69 -6.65
CA LEU A 110 -9.01 -7.04 -5.33
C LEU A 110 -7.63 -6.98 -4.66
N ARG A 111 -6.78 -8.00 -4.85
CA ARG A 111 -5.38 -7.94 -4.41
C ARG A 111 -4.61 -6.84 -5.14
N GLY A 112 -4.79 -6.72 -6.44
CA GLY A 112 -4.20 -5.65 -7.25
C GLY A 112 -4.66 -4.26 -6.83
N LEU A 113 -5.96 -4.07 -6.59
CA LEU A 113 -6.52 -2.82 -6.08
C LEU A 113 -5.92 -2.45 -4.73
N ARG A 114 -5.88 -3.39 -3.79
CA ARG A 114 -5.30 -3.15 -2.46
C ARG A 114 -3.80 -2.90 -2.53
N GLY A 115 -3.08 -3.54 -3.45
CA GLY A 115 -1.67 -3.26 -3.71
C GLY A 115 -1.45 -1.87 -4.28
N ALA A 116 -2.21 -1.49 -5.31
CA ALA A 116 -2.10 -0.19 -5.97
C ALA A 116 -2.57 0.98 -5.10
N ALA A 117 -3.44 0.70 -4.12
CA ALA A 117 -3.83 1.64 -3.08
C ALA A 117 -2.72 1.91 -2.06
N LYS A 118 -1.69 1.04 -1.97
CA LYS A 118 -0.53 1.32 -1.12
C LYS A 118 0.23 2.49 -1.73
N LYS A 119 0.42 3.55 -0.94
CA LYS A 119 1.24 4.69 -1.35
C LYS A 119 2.63 4.17 -1.74
N PRO A 120 3.17 4.53 -2.91
CA PRO A 120 4.53 4.17 -3.25
C PRO A 120 5.46 4.73 -2.17
N THR A 121 6.26 3.86 -1.56
CA THR A 121 7.22 4.25 -0.53
C THR A 121 8.25 5.20 -1.13
N ASN A 122 8.16 6.48 -0.77
CA ASN A 122 9.11 7.51 -1.16
C ASN A 122 9.91 7.97 0.07
N LEU A 123 10.88 7.14 0.46
CA LEU A 123 11.79 7.46 1.57
C LEU A 123 12.70 8.65 1.28
N ALA A 124 12.93 9.00 0.01
CA ALA A 124 13.71 10.19 -0.36
C ALA A 124 13.00 11.47 0.10
N LYS A 125 11.68 11.56 -0.09
CA LYS A 125 10.89 12.70 0.43
C LYS A 125 10.82 12.73 1.95
N VAL A 126 10.76 11.57 2.61
CA VAL A 126 10.87 11.50 4.07
C VAL A 126 12.24 11.98 4.54
N ALA A 127 13.33 11.50 3.93
CA ALA A 127 14.69 11.88 4.27
C ALA A 127 15.01 13.36 4.01
N ALA A 128 14.32 13.99 3.06
CA ALA A 128 14.42 15.42 2.77
C ALA A 128 13.73 16.30 3.84
N THR A 129 12.95 15.71 4.75
CA THR A 129 12.27 16.43 5.84
C THR A 129 13.29 16.73 6.94
N MET A 130 14.14 17.73 6.74
CA MET A 130 15.12 18.16 7.73
C MET A 130 14.51 19.16 8.72
N GLN A 131 14.98 19.16 9.97
CA GLN A 131 14.60 20.18 10.95
C GLN A 131 15.16 21.55 10.52
N GLY A 132 14.29 22.57 10.48
CA GLY A 132 14.68 23.95 10.25
C GLY A 132 15.50 24.53 11.42
N LYS A 133 16.35 25.52 11.16
CA LYS A 133 17.21 26.13 12.20
C LYS A 133 16.43 26.74 13.37
N ASP A 134 15.26 27.30 13.07
CA ASP A 134 14.37 27.95 14.03
C ASP A 134 13.10 27.11 14.32
N GLU A 135 13.07 25.87 13.81
CA GLU A 135 11.93 24.96 13.98
C GLU A 135 12.05 24.21 15.30
N SER A 136 11.00 24.26 16.12
CA SER A 136 10.97 23.51 17.38
C SER A 136 11.03 21.99 17.12
N PRO A 137 11.59 21.19 18.04
CA PRO A 137 11.61 19.73 17.90
C PRO A 137 10.22 19.11 17.70
N THR A 138 9.19 19.66 18.36
CA THR A 138 7.81 19.17 18.25
C THR A 138 7.22 19.44 16.87
N ALA A 139 7.35 20.68 16.37
CA ALA A 139 6.89 21.03 15.03
C ALA A 139 7.59 20.20 13.94
N PHE A 140 8.89 19.95 14.12
CA PHE A 140 9.64 19.06 13.25
C PHE A 140 9.11 17.62 13.29
N LEU A 141 8.84 17.08 14.48
CA LEU A 141 8.29 15.73 14.63
C LEU A 141 6.94 15.62 13.92
N GLU A 142 6.02 16.57 14.11
CA GLU A 142 4.71 16.57 13.44
C GLU A 142 4.87 16.51 11.92
N ARG A 143 5.78 17.31 11.37
CA ARG A 143 6.04 17.37 9.93
C ARG A 143 6.70 16.10 9.40
N LEU A 144 7.56 15.46 10.21
CA LEU A 144 8.15 14.16 9.90
C LEU A 144 7.11 13.04 9.91
N LEU A 145 6.23 12.99 10.91
CA LEU A 145 5.12 12.04 10.97
C LEU A 145 4.20 12.22 9.75
N GLU A 146 3.89 13.47 9.39
CA GLU A 146 3.09 13.77 8.21
C GLU A 146 3.76 13.34 6.90
N ALA A 147 5.09 13.50 6.80
CA ALA A 147 5.85 12.98 5.67
C ALA A 147 5.77 11.45 5.57
N TYR A 148 5.84 10.73 6.69
CA TYR A 148 5.62 9.27 6.71
C TYR A 148 4.20 8.90 6.26
N ARG A 149 3.17 9.55 6.80
CA ARG A 149 1.76 9.32 6.40
C ARG A 149 1.52 9.63 4.93
N THR A 150 2.18 10.66 4.41
CA THR A 150 1.98 11.13 3.03
C THR A 150 2.76 10.31 2.01
N TYR A 151 3.99 9.93 2.31
CA TYR A 151 4.93 9.38 1.33
C TYR A 151 5.26 7.90 1.56
N THR A 152 4.71 7.27 2.59
CA THR A 152 4.93 5.85 2.86
C THR A 152 3.63 5.16 3.23
N PRO A 153 3.53 3.83 3.08
CA PRO A 153 2.41 3.06 3.60
C PRO A 153 2.56 2.74 5.09
N LEU A 154 3.63 3.20 5.76
CA LEU A 154 3.90 2.92 7.16
C LEU A 154 3.08 3.85 8.04
N ASP A 155 2.37 3.28 9.01
CA ASP A 155 1.75 4.04 10.10
C ASP A 155 2.85 4.46 11.09
N PRO A 156 3.22 5.76 11.17
CA PRO A 156 4.29 6.17 12.06
C PRO A 156 3.90 6.13 13.54
N ASP A 157 2.60 6.02 13.86
CA ASP A 157 2.08 5.94 15.23
C ASP A 157 2.07 4.48 15.76
N ALA A 158 2.25 3.50 14.88
CA ALA A 158 2.34 2.09 15.27
C ALA A 158 3.65 1.76 16.01
N ASP A 159 3.57 1.03 17.12
CA ASP A 159 4.72 0.66 17.96
C ASP A 159 5.86 -0.02 17.18
N GLY A 160 5.52 -0.86 16.20
CA GLY A 160 6.50 -1.54 15.34
C GLY A 160 7.34 -0.59 14.48
N ASN A 161 6.84 0.61 14.20
CA ASN A 161 7.51 1.62 13.36
C ASN A 161 8.23 2.70 14.19
N ARG A 162 7.99 2.75 15.51
CA ARG A 162 8.53 3.79 16.40
C ARG A 162 10.05 3.92 16.36
N ARG A 163 10.76 2.79 16.24
CA ARG A 163 12.24 2.79 16.14
C ARG A 163 12.73 3.51 14.89
N MET A 164 12.08 3.28 13.75
CA MET A 164 12.46 3.92 12.48
C MET A 164 12.21 5.43 12.55
N VAL A 165 11.05 5.86 13.07
CA VAL A 165 10.72 7.28 13.24
C VAL A 165 11.71 7.97 14.17
N ASN A 166 12.08 7.34 15.30
CA ASN A 166 13.09 7.90 16.22
C ASN A 166 14.46 8.06 15.55
N MET A 167 14.90 7.08 14.75
CA MET A 167 16.16 7.17 14.01
C MET A 167 16.13 8.28 12.97
N ALA A 168 15.03 8.43 12.24
CA ALA A 168 14.82 9.53 11.30
C ALA A 168 14.86 10.88 12.03
N PHE A 169 14.13 11.02 13.13
CA PHE A 169 14.09 12.24 13.94
C PHE A 169 15.49 12.67 14.39
N VAL A 170 16.28 11.76 14.96
CA VAL A 170 17.65 12.08 15.41
C VAL A 170 18.57 12.44 14.23
N SER A 171 18.52 11.66 13.14
CA SER A 171 19.39 11.85 11.97
C SER A 171 19.05 13.10 11.15
N GLN A 172 17.81 13.59 11.24
CA GLN A 172 17.31 14.74 10.48
C GLN A 172 17.15 16.00 11.36
N SER A 173 17.34 15.88 12.68
CA SER A 173 17.44 17.02 13.62
C SER A 173 18.66 17.90 13.33
N THR A 174 18.60 19.14 13.81
CA THR A 174 19.75 20.07 13.78
C THR A 174 20.95 19.50 14.55
N PRO A 175 22.19 19.95 14.24
CA PRO A 175 23.40 19.37 14.84
C PRO A 175 23.46 19.46 16.38
N ASP A 176 22.95 20.52 16.97
CA ASP A 176 22.94 20.72 18.42
C ASP A 176 21.94 19.78 19.12
N ILE A 177 20.73 19.62 18.57
CA ILE A 177 19.72 18.69 19.06
C ILE A 177 20.20 17.25 18.89
N ARG A 178 20.72 16.89 17.71
CA ARG A 178 21.28 15.57 17.45
C ARG A 178 22.36 15.18 18.46
N LYS A 179 23.30 16.09 18.75
CA LYS A 179 24.37 15.86 19.73
C LYS A 179 23.82 15.67 21.15
N LYS A 180 22.73 16.35 21.52
CA LYS A 180 22.07 16.17 22.83
C LYS A 180 21.40 14.81 22.90
N LEU A 181 20.65 14.42 21.87
CA LEU A 181 19.94 13.14 21.82
C LEU A 181 20.89 11.93 21.85
N GLN A 182 22.03 12.02 21.17
CA GLN A 182 23.05 10.96 21.15
C GLN A 182 23.74 10.71 22.51
N LYS A 183 23.63 11.66 23.45
CA LYS A 183 24.24 11.56 24.78
C LYS A 183 23.28 11.02 25.85
N LEU A 184 22.02 10.81 25.52
CA LEU A 184 21.04 10.25 26.45
C LEU A 184 21.36 8.78 26.73
N GLU A 185 21.26 8.38 28.00
CA GLU A 185 21.43 6.98 28.40
C GLU A 185 20.40 6.10 27.66
N GLY A 186 20.85 4.99 27.08
CA GLY A 186 20.00 4.06 26.32
C GLY A 186 19.89 4.34 24.81
N PHE A 187 20.62 5.32 24.27
CA PHE A 187 20.71 5.54 22.82
C PHE A 187 21.57 4.45 22.14
N GLU A 188 20.93 3.46 21.50
CA GLU A 188 21.62 2.42 20.75
C GLU A 188 21.54 2.66 19.22
N VAL A 189 22.66 3.07 18.61
CA VAL A 189 22.83 3.01 17.15
C VAL A 189 23.44 1.66 16.80
N GLY A 190 22.56 0.71 16.46
CA GLY A 190 22.95 -0.67 16.17
C GLY A 190 23.38 -1.41 17.44
N GLY A 191 22.76 -2.55 17.70
CA GLY A 191 22.96 -3.28 18.96
C GLY A 191 24.44 -3.54 19.25
N ARG A 192 24.99 -2.82 20.21
CA ARG A 192 26.12 -3.25 21.04
C ARG A 192 26.11 -2.43 22.31
N ARG A 193 25.62 -3.05 23.38
CA ARG A 193 25.89 -2.66 24.76
C ARG A 193 27.41 -2.60 24.95
N LEU A 194 27.96 -1.41 25.15
CA LEU A 194 29.25 -1.28 25.82
C LEU A 194 28.97 -1.38 27.32
N GLY A 195 29.02 -2.61 27.82
CA GLY A 195 29.03 -2.88 29.25
C GLY A 195 30.27 -2.25 29.86
N GLY A 196 30.07 -1.18 30.61
CA GLY A 196 31.04 -0.73 31.60
C GLY A 196 31.08 -1.74 32.75
N SER A 197 32.23 -2.33 32.98
CA SER A 197 32.62 -2.80 34.31
C SER A 197 34.08 -2.46 34.49
N GLY A 198 34.32 -1.28 35.05
CA GLY A 198 35.57 -0.97 35.71
C GLY A 198 35.38 -1.27 37.19
N LEU A 199 36.14 -2.23 37.72
CA LEU A 199 36.49 -2.29 39.14
C LEU A 199 37.91 -2.87 39.26
N GLY A 200 38.84 -1.96 39.58
CA GLY A 200 39.95 -2.16 40.52
C GLY A 200 41.08 -3.14 40.15
N LYS A 201 42.22 -2.59 39.70
CA LYS A 201 43.54 -3.16 40.02
C LYS A 201 43.98 -2.64 41.40
N THR A 202 44.61 -3.49 42.22
CA THR A 202 46.05 -3.46 42.61
C THR A 202 46.28 -3.99 44.04
N ASN A 203 47.28 -4.89 44.12
CA ASN A 203 48.04 -5.42 45.26
C ASN A 203 47.33 -6.17 46.39
#